data_AF-A0A1R3U0D9-F1
#
_entry.id   AF-A0A1R3U0D9-F1
#
_cell.length_a   1.000
_cell.length_b   1.000
_cell.length_c   1.000
_cell.angle_alpha   90.00
_cell.angle_beta   90.00
_cell.angle_gamma   90.00
#
_symmetry.space_group_name_H-M   'P 1'
#
loop_
_entity.id
_entity.type
_entity.pdbx_description
1 polymer ?
#
loop_
_entity_poly.entity_id
_entity_poly.type
_entity_poly.pdbx_seq_one_letter_code
_entity_poly.pdbx_strand_id
1 'polypeptide(L)'
;MNQQEFALGQHFGPLSVGLGGYAYQQISDDKGTGVIDGNRARLFALGPAVTFAAPGKPFVSLHAYKEFGAENHSEGYNVALRMSVSF
;
A
#
# COMPACT_ATOMS: atom_id res chain seq x y z
N MET A 1 -9.61 -13.11 1.07
CA MET A 1 -8.67 -12.06 0.64
C MET A 1 -7.63 -11.90 1.72
N ASN A 2 -6.33 -11.91 1.40
CA ASN A 2 -5.27 -11.69 2.38
C ASN A 2 -4.33 -10.58 1.88
N GLN A 3 -4.14 -9.55 2.69
CA GLN A 3 -3.23 -8.45 2.42
C GLN A 3 -2.26 -8.34 3.60
N GLN A 4 -0.97 -8.35 3.30
CA GLN A 4 0.09 -8.17 4.28
C GLN A 4 0.82 -6.88 3.98
N GLU A 5 1.08 -6.08 5.01
CA GLU A 5 1.76 -4.80 4.91
C GLU A 5 3.05 -4.84 5.72
N PHE A 6 4.09 -4.18 5.22
CA PHE A 6 5.35 -4.01 5.94
C PHE A 6 5.88 -2.60 5.75
N ALA A 7 6.60 -2.11 6.76
CA ALA A 7 7.28 -0.82 6.70
C ALA A 7 8.54 -0.84 7.57
N LEU A 8 9.58 -0.16 7.09
CA LEU A 8 10.84 0.07 7.79
C LEU A 8 11.24 1.52 7.57
N GLY A 9 11.57 2.26 8.63
CA GLY A 9 11.89 3.67 8.52
C GLY A 9 12.54 4.26 9.77
N GLN A 10 13.02 5.48 9.64
CA GLN A 10 13.68 6.23 10.69
C GLN A 10 13.01 7.59 10.92
N HIS A 11 13.01 8.01 12.19
CA HIS A 11 12.47 9.28 12.62
C HIS A 11 13.58 10.34 12.76
N PHE A 12 13.30 11.54 12.24
CA PHE A 12 14.15 12.72 12.27
C PHE A 12 13.31 13.90 12.80
N GLY A 13 13.08 13.93 14.11
CA GLY A 13 12.18 14.89 14.73
C GLY A 13 10.74 14.71 14.22
N PRO A 14 10.07 15.75 13.67
CA PRO A 14 8.70 15.65 13.18
C PRO A 14 8.57 14.91 11.83
N LEU A 15 9.69 14.56 11.19
CA LEU A 15 9.73 13.87 9.91
C LEU A 15 10.08 12.40 10.10
N SER A 16 9.34 11.51 9.45
CA SER A 16 9.65 10.08 9.35
C SER A 16 9.87 9.74 7.88
N VAL A 17 10.94 9.02 7.57
CA VAL A 17 11.24 8.56 6.20
C VAL A 17 11.51 7.07 6.25
N GLY A 18 10.94 6.33 5.30
CA GLY A 18 11.09 4.89 5.23
C GLY A 18 10.74 4.29 3.89
N LEU A 19 10.77 2.97 3.86
CA LEU A 19 10.28 2.13 2.79
C LEU A 19 9.12 1.30 3.33
N GLY A 20 8.10 1.09 2.51
CA GLY A 20 6.99 0.22 2.84
C GLY A 20 6.43 -0.45 1.61
N GLY A 21 5.50 -1.36 1.84
CA GLY A 21 4.91 -2.14 0.77
C GLY A 21 3.78 -3.03 1.27
N TYR A 22 3.10 -3.63 0.30
CA TYR A 22 2.07 -4.63 0.58
C TYR A 22 2.16 -5.80 -0.39
N ALA A 23 1.81 -6.98 0.11
CA ALA A 23 1.56 -8.16 -0.69
C ALA A 23 0.06 -8.44 -0.66
N TYR A 24 -0.55 -8.51 -1.83
CA TYR A 24 -1.95 -8.83 -2.04
C TYR A 24 -2.05 -10.20 -2.68
N GLN A 25 -2.83 -11.09 -2.07
CA GLN A 25 -3.11 -12.40 -2.63
C GLN A 25 -4.55 -12.84 -2.36
N GLN A 26 -5.26 -13.14 -3.44
CA GLN A 26 -6.57 -13.75 -3.39
C GLN A 26 -6.42 -15.27 -3.18
N ILE A 27 -6.91 -15.76 -2.04
CA ILE A 27 -6.80 -17.17 -1.63
C ILE A 27 -7.93 -18.02 -2.21
N SER A 28 -9.10 -17.42 -2.49
CA SER A 28 -10.30 -18.10 -2.96
C SER A 28 -10.60 -17.70 -4.41
N ASP A 29 -10.78 -18.69 -5.27
CA ASP A 29 -11.30 -18.49 -6.63
C ASP A 29 -12.72 -17.92 -6.55
N ASP A 30 -13.06 -17.00 -7.46
CA ASP A 30 -14.43 -16.55 -7.60
C ASP A 30 -15.33 -17.73 -8.00
N LYS A 31 -16.50 -17.84 -7.37
CA LYS A 31 -17.47 -18.90 -7.69
C LYS A 31 -18.63 -18.27 -8.45
N GLY A 32 -18.81 -18.66 -9.72
CA GLY A 32 -19.90 -18.19 -10.57
C GLY A 32 -19.97 -18.95 -11.91
N THR A 33 -21.15 -18.95 -12.54
CA THR A 33 -21.36 -19.61 -13.84
C THR A 33 -20.55 -18.88 -14.92
N GLY A 34 -19.53 -19.54 -15.47
CA GLY A 34 -18.62 -18.96 -16.47
C GLY A 34 -17.28 -18.46 -15.92
N VAL A 35 -16.98 -18.68 -14.64
CA VAL A 35 -15.64 -18.40 -14.08
C VAL A 35 -14.66 -19.50 -14.51
N ILE A 36 -13.55 -19.09 -15.11
CA ILE A 36 -12.43 -19.97 -15.46
C ILE A 36 -11.64 -20.26 -14.17
N ASP A 37 -11.36 -21.52 -13.89
CA ASP A 37 -10.51 -21.93 -12.76
C ASP A 37 -9.18 -21.16 -12.79
N GLY A 38 -8.76 -20.59 -11.66
CA GLY A 38 -7.47 -19.91 -11.52
C GLY A 38 -7.46 -18.38 -11.63
N ASN A 39 -8.60 -17.70 -11.49
CA ASN A 39 -8.67 -16.22 -11.48
C ASN A 39 -8.24 -15.61 -10.14
N ARG A 40 -7.09 -16.02 -9.61
CA ARG A 40 -6.56 -15.48 -8.34
C ARG A 40 -5.79 -14.21 -8.65
N ALA A 41 -6.19 -13.10 -8.03
CA ALA A 41 -5.43 -11.88 -8.10
C ALA A 41 -4.22 -11.93 -7.16
N ARG A 42 -3.05 -11.54 -7.66
CA ARG A 42 -1.82 -11.34 -6.87
C ARG A 42 -1.21 -9.99 -7.24
N LEU A 43 -0.63 -9.29 -6.27
CA LEU A 43 0.11 -8.04 -6.50
C LEU A 43 1.11 -7.82 -5.38
N PHE A 44 2.27 -7.27 -5.70
CA PHE A 44 3.21 -6.75 -4.72
C PHE A 44 3.42 -5.27 -4.95
N ALA A 45 3.58 -4.52 -3.87
CA ALA A 45 3.87 -3.10 -3.91
C ALA A 45 5.06 -2.80 -3.01
N LEU A 46 5.97 -1.94 -3.47
CA LEU A 46 7.12 -1.47 -2.70
C LEU A 46 7.45 -0.03 -3.07
N GLY A 47 7.85 0.77 -2.09
CA GLY A 47 8.38 2.10 -2.34
C GLY A 47 8.52 2.98 -1.11
N PRO A 48 8.94 4.24 -1.29
CA PRO A 48 9.14 5.18 -0.21
C PRO A 48 7.85 5.60 0.49
N ALA A 49 7.99 5.87 1.78
CA ALA A 49 6.99 6.47 2.64
C ALA A 49 7.61 7.63 3.43
N VAL A 50 6.93 8.77 3.45
CA VAL A 50 7.32 9.95 4.21
C VAL A 50 6.13 10.45 5.01
N THR A 51 6.35 10.71 6.29
CA THR A 51 5.32 11.19 7.20
C THR A 51 5.82 12.40 7.97
N PHE A 52 5.00 13.45 8.01
CA PHE A 52 5.19 14.61 8.86
C PHE A 52 4.12 14.62 9.96
N ALA A 53 4.56 14.62 11.21
CA ALA A 53 3.69 14.69 12.38
C ALA A 53 4.34 15.59 13.43
N ALA A 54 3.65 16.67 13.79
CA ALA A 54 4.12 17.61 14.81
C ALA A 54 2.94 18.09 15.67
N PRO A 55 3.16 18.30 16.98
CA PRO A 55 2.13 18.84 17.87
C PRO A 55 1.55 20.16 17.35
N GLY A 56 0.22 20.27 17.34
CA GLY A 56 -0.49 21.47 16.87
C GLY A 56 -0.41 21.73 15.35
N LYS A 57 0.12 20.79 14.57
CA LYS A 57 0.18 20.88 13.10
C LYS A 57 -0.60 19.73 12.47
N PRO A 58 -1.10 19.91 11.22
CA PRO A 58 -1.68 18.82 10.45
C PRO A 58 -0.73 17.63 10.34
N PHE A 59 -1.29 16.43 10.48
CA PHE A 59 -0.61 15.20 10.09
C PHE A 59 -0.64 15.09 8.57
N VAL A 60 0.50 14.77 7.95
CA VAL A 60 0.62 14.55 6.50
C VAL A 60 1.45 13.30 6.25
N SER A 61 0.98 12.37 5.43
CA SER A 61 1.80 11.26 4.94
C SER A 61 1.69 11.08 3.44
N LEU A 62 2.81 10.76 2.81
CA LEU A 62 2.94 10.50 1.38
C LEU A 62 3.60 9.15 1.18
N HIS A 63 2.97 8.31 0.37
CA HIS A 63 3.48 7.01 -0.03
C HIS A 63 3.52 6.98 -1.56
N ALA A 64 4.60 6.45 -2.12
CA ALA A 64 4.71 6.23 -3.56
C ALA A 64 5.23 4.81 -3.78
N TYR A 65 4.35 3.92 -4.19
CA TYR A 65 4.66 2.51 -4.40
C TYR A 65 4.67 2.17 -5.88
N LYS A 66 5.60 1.32 -6.27
CA LYS A 66 5.53 0.61 -7.54
C LYS A 66 4.88 -0.74 -7.30
N GLU A 67 3.85 -1.04 -8.08
CA GLU A 67 3.14 -2.31 -8.09
C GLU A 67 3.72 -3.23 -9.17
N PHE A 68 3.97 -4.49 -8.83
CA PHE A 68 4.61 -5.48 -9.69
C PHE A 68 4.20 -6.92 -9.31
N GLY A 69 4.49 -7.86 -10.21
CA GLY A 69 4.19 -9.29 -10.01
C GLY A 69 2.69 -9.57 -10.07
N ALA A 70 1.95 -8.79 -10.87
CA ALA A 70 0.51 -8.89 -10.92
C ALA A 70 0.05 -10.15 -11.67
N GLU A 71 -0.90 -10.87 -11.07
CA GLU A 71 -1.69 -11.90 -11.76
C GLU A 71 -3.14 -11.47 -11.65
N ASN A 72 -3.89 -11.47 -12.78
CA ASN A 72 -5.28 -11.00 -12.84
C ASN A 72 -5.52 -9.63 -12.19
N HIS A 73 -4.49 -8.77 -12.19
CA HIS A 73 -4.50 -7.44 -11.59
C HIS A 73 -3.63 -6.49 -12.45
N SER A 74 -3.84 -5.19 -12.32
CA SER A 74 -3.01 -4.18 -12.98
C SER A 74 -1.70 -3.96 -12.23
N GLU A 75 -0.60 -3.79 -12.97
CA GLU A 75 0.66 -3.23 -12.47
C GLU A 75 0.70 -1.71 -12.70
N GLY A 76 1.48 -0.99 -11.91
CA GLY A 76 1.55 0.45 -12.03
C GLY A 76 2.25 1.16 -10.87
N TYR A 77 1.85 2.41 -10.66
CA TYR A 77 2.32 3.23 -9.55
C TYR A 77 1.13 3.65 -8.70
N ASN A 78 1.23 3.39 -7.39
CA ASN A 78 0.25 3.83 -6.41
C ASN A 78 0.83 4.99 -5.60
N VAL A 79 0.24 6.17 -5.70
CA VAL A 79 0.65 7.34 -4.92
C VAL A 79 -0.50 7.72 -3.99
N ALA A 80 -0.23 7.71 -2.68
CA ALA A 80 -1.23 8.01 -1.66
C ALA A 80 -0.77 9.20 -0.80
N LEU A 81 -1.58 10.24 -0.76
CA LEU A 81 -1.44 11.38 0.15
C LEU A 81 -2.54 11.32 1.20
N ARG A 82 -2.17 11.33 2.48
CA ARG A 82 -3.11 11.40 3.60
C ARG A 82 -2.84 12.67 4.40
N MET A 83 -3.90 13.38 4.74
CA MET A 83 -3.84 14.57 5.58
C MET A 83 -4.94 14.51 6.63
N SER A 84 -4.60 14.82 7.88
CA SER A 84 -5.56 14.87 8.99
C SER A 84 -5.33 16.12 9.83
N VAL A 85 -6.42 16.83 10.13
CA VAL A 85 -6.44 18.02 10.97
C VAL A 85 -7.43 17.79 12.10
N SER A 86 -7.02 18.05 13.33
CA SER A 86 -7.89 18.02 14.51
C SER A 86 -8.20 19.46 14.94
N PHE A 87 -9.46 19.71 15.30
CA PHE A 87 -10.00 21.00 15.74
C PHE A 87 -10.48 20.93 17.19
#